data_AF-A0A952EY14-F1
#
_entry.id   AF-A0A952EY14-F1
#
_cell.length_a   1.000
_cell.length_b   1.000
_cell.length_c   1.000
_cell.angle_alpha   90.00
_cell.angle_beta   90.00
_cell.angle_gamma   90.00
#
_symmetry.space_group_name_H-M   'P 1'
#
loop_
_entity.id
_entity.type
_entity.pdbx_description
1 polymer ?
#
loop_
_entity_poly.entity_id
_entity_poly.type
_entity_poly.pdbx_seq_one_letter_code
_entity_poly.pdbx_strand_id
1 'polypeptide(L)'
;FNDDEATRLLNQMLGLELDAADVARLQHRTEGWAAGLQLAALSLSGREDRRAFISSFAGDERPIVDYLGFEVLDGQPPDVREFLLQTSVLERLCGSLCDHVTGRDDSATRLDALERAGLLLLPLDSRREWYRYHHLFAGLLRHELTRTTPGVAAELHRRASEWYREAGAVGDAIGHAIAGGDVAVASELITRHWYAELQRGSIETVAGWLEALGDEVVRTEASLCLTKAWIAVNTGRLDQVADWIDAAERAGADEPVLESGVASLQEIHRYMDGDVEQAVLAGRRSVRHGETPWRPVGCPVLGIALFCSGRYDEATAELESATETARAAGNHLAV
;
A
#
# COMPACT_ATOMS: atom_id res chain seq x y z
N PHE A 1 -14.93 20.80 -15.21
CA PHE A 1 -15.88 21.66 -14.47
C PHE A 1 -15.22 22.07 -13.17
N ASN A 2 -15.26 23.36 -12.85
CA ASN A 2 -14.82 23.87 -11.55
C ASN A 2 -15.96 23.81 -10.51
N ASP A 3 -15.65 24.12 -9.25
CA ASP A 3 -16.60 24.02 -8.13
C ASP A 3 -17.81 24.93 -8.30
N ASP A 4 -17.64 26.12 -8.89
CA ASP A 4 -18.73 27.05 -9.16
C ASP A 4 -19.69 26.52 -10.23
N GLU A 5 -19.16 25.89 -11.28
CA GLU A 5 -19.94 25.22 -12.32
C GLU A 5 -20.64 23.96 -11.77
N ALA A 6 -19.95 23.17 -10.96
CA ALA A 6 -20.52 21.99 -10.30
C ALA A 6 -21.66 22.38 -9.35
N THR A 7 -21.49 23.44 -8.55
CA THR A 7 -22.52 23.97 -7.65
C THR A 7 -23.73 24.43 -8.44
N ARG A 8 -23.53 25.19 -9.53
CA ARG A 8 -24.63 25.64 -10.40
C ARG A 8 -25.39 24.46 -11.00
N LEU A 9 -24.68 23.46 -11.53
CA LEU A 9 -25.32 22.28 -12.10
C LEU A 9 -26.11 21.49 -11.04
N LEU A 10 -25.47 21.10 -9.94
CA LEU A 10 -26.07 20.21 -8.94
C LEU A 10 -27.20 20.88 -8.15
N ASN A 11 -27.01 22.14 -7.74
CA ASN A 11 -27.97 22.82 -6.86
C ASN A 11 -28.94 23.72 -7.62
N GLN A 12 -28.49 24.48 -8.62
CA GLN A 12 -29.37 25.44 -9.31
C GLN A 12 -30.15 24.81 -10.45
N MET A 13 -29.56 23.86 -11.19
CA MET A 13 -30.25 23.21 -12.31
C MET A 13 -30.96 21.91 -11.90
N LEU A 14 -30.32 21.10 -11.04
CA LEU A 14 -30.83 19.79 -10.64
C LEU A 14 -31.52 19.77 -9.26
N GLY A 15 -31.45 20.87 -8.49
CA GLY A 15 -32.22 21.05 -7.27
C GLY A 15 -31.84 20.10 -6.11
N LEU A 16 -30.59 19.64 -6.04
CA LEU A 16 -30.18 18.64 -5.03
C LEU A 16 -29.92 19.23 -3.63
N GLU A 17 -29.76 20.55 -3.52
CA GLU A 17 -29.51 21.28 -2.26
C GLU A 17 -28.32 20.72 -1.43
N LEU A 18 -27.25 20.32 -2.11
CA LEU A 18 -26.03 19.79 -1.48
C LEU A 18 -25.21 20.92 -0.83
N ASP A 19 -24.56 20.60 0.29
CA ASP A 19 -23.59 21.52 0.90
C ASP A 19 -22.31 21.63 0.04
N ALA A 20 -21.51 22.67 0.30
CA ALA A 20 -20.29 22.92 -0.48
C ALA A 20 -19.27 21.77 -0.39
N ALA A 21 -19.23 21.06 0.73
CA ALA A 21 -18.31 19.95 0.93
C ALA A 21 -18.72 18.71 0.11
N ASP A 22 -20.03 18.45 -0.01
CA ASP A 22 -20.60 17.40 -0.85
C ASP A 22 -20.43 17.71 -2.34
N VAL A 23 -20.62 18.97 -2.75
CA VAL A 23 -20.32 19.41 -4.12
C VAL A 23 -18.85 19.22 -4.45
N ALA A 24 -17.94 19.65 -3.57
CA ALA A 24 -16.50 19.47 -3.77
C ALA A 24 -16.12 17.98 -3.82
N ARG A 25 -16.73 17.14 -2.98
CA ARG A 25 -16.53 15.68 -3.03
C ARG A 25 -16.95 15.09 -4.36
N LEU A 26 -18.14 15.45 -4.86
CA LEU A 26 -18.61 14.98 -6.17
C LEU A 26 -17.76 15.50 -7.32
N GLN A 27 -17.36 16.78 -7.29
CA GLN A 27 -16.45 17.36 -8.26
C GLN A 27 -15.14 16.57 -8.31
N HIS A 28 -14.55 16.30 -7.14
CA HIS A 28 -13.30 15.55 -7.05
C HIS A 28 -13.47 14.11 -7.56
N ARG A 29 -14.53 13.42 -7.13
CA ARG A 29 -14.90 12.05 -7.54
C ARG A 29 -15.49 11.96 -8.94
N THR A 30 -15.56 13.05 -9.68
CA THR A 30 -15.90 13.05 -11.11
C THR A 30 -14.79 13.66 -11.94
N GLU A 31 -13.68 14.07 -11.31
CA GLU A 31 -12.64 14.92 -11.89
C GLU A 31 -13.21 16.13 -12.68
N GLY A 32 -14.37 16.64 -12.26
CA GLY A 32 -15.09 17.70 -12.96
C GLY A 32 -15.66 17.30 -14.33
N TRP A 33 -15.91 16.01 -14.57
CA TRP A 33 -16.57 15.51 -15.76
C TRP A 33 -18.08 15.79 -15.68
N ALA A 34 -18.59 16.63 -16.58
CA ALA A 34 -19.97 17.11 -16.56
C ALA A 34 -21.02 15.98 -16.60
N ALA A 35 -20.80 14.99 -17.48
CA ALA A 35 -21.67 13.83 -17.57
C ALA A 35 -21.59 12.97 -16.30
N GLY A 36 -20.40 12.82 -15.72
CA GLY A 36 -20.21 12.16 -14.42
C GLY A 36 -20.99 12.83 -13.30
N LEU A 37 -20.95 14.17 -13.20
CA LEU A 37 -21.73 14.94 -12.23
C LEU A 37 -23.24 14.76 -12.44
N GLN A 38 -23.70 14.71 -13.69
CA GLN A 38 -25.10 14.46 -14.00
C GLN A 38 -25.54 13.05 -13.64
N LEU A 39 -24.71 12.02 -13.90
CA LEU A 39 -24.98 10.64 -13.51
C LEU A 39 -24.96 10.46 -11.99
N ALA A 40 -24.06 11.14 -11.29
CA ALA A 40 -24.04 11.20 -9.83
C ALA A 40 -25.34 11.80 -9.28
N ALA A 41 -25.80 12.90 -9.88
CA ALA A 41 -27.06 13.55 -9.53
C ALA A 41 -28.29 12.65 -9.74
N LEU A 42 -28.34 11.93 -10.87
CA LEU A 42 -29.41 10.94 -11.13
C LEU A 42 -29.41 9.82 -10.08
N SER A 43 -28.21 9.39 -9.65
CA SER A 43 -28.03 8.33 -8.66
C SER A 43 -28.38 8.74 -7.23
N LEU A 44 -28.33 10.06 -6.95
CA LEU A 44 -28.69 10.66 -5.66
C LEU A 44 -30.20 10.82 -5.46
N SER A 45 -30.96 10.87 -6.55
CA SER A 45 -32.41 11.08 -6.49
C SER A 45 -33.09 9.90 -5.80
N GLY A 46 -33.86 10.18 -4.73
CA GLY A 46 -34.61 9.18 -3.97
C GLY A 46 -33.82 8.41 -2.91
N ARG A 47 -32.56 8.75 -2.62
CA ARG A 47 -31.79 8.18 -1.51
C ARG A 47 -31.95 8.97 -0.21
N GLU A 48 -32.16 8.25 0.90
CA GLU A 48 -32.21 8.86 2.25
C GLU A 48 -30.82 9.27 2.74
N ASP A 49 -29.80 8.43 2.54
CA ASP A 49 -28.41 8.73 2.92
C ASP A 49 -27.57 9.19 1.71
N ARG A 50 -27.70 10.47 1.38
CA ARG A 50 -26.96 11.11 0.27
C ARG A 50 -25.47 11.21 0.55
N ARG A 51 -25.07 11.41 1.81
CA ARG A 51 -23.67 11.66 2.18
C ARG A 51 -22.84 10.38 2.12
N ALA A 52 -23.37 9.26 2.62
CA ALA A 52 -22.72 7.97 2.49
C ALA A 52 -22.53 7.60 1.01
N PHE A 53 -23.54 7.88 0.17
CA PHE A 53 -23.44 7.64 -1.28
C PHE A 53 -22.34 8.47 -1.95
N ILE A 54 -22.28 9.78 -1.68
CA ILE A 54 -21.24 10.65 -2.23
C ILE A 54 -19.85 10.14 -1.79
N SER A 55 -19.74 9.66 -0.55
CA SER A 55 -18.49 9.09 -0.03
C SER A 55 -18.12 7.76 -0.67
N SER A 56 -19.06 6.97 -1.18
CA SER A 56 -18.77 5.68 -1.84
C SER A 56 -18.64 5.79 -3.36
N PHE A 57 -18.97 6.94 -3.97
CA PHE A 57 -19.12 7.08 -5.42
C PHE A 57 -17.83 6.76 -6.19
N ALA A 58 -17.78 5.62 -6.89
CA ALA A 58 -16.52 5.09 -7.45
C ALA A 58 -16.59 4.60 -8.91
N GLY A 59 -17.75 4.67 -9.56
CA GLY A 59 -17.89 4.23 -10.96
C GLY A 59 -18.56 2.86 -11.14
N ASP A 60 -18.88 2.17 -10.04
CA ASP A 60 -19.58 0.88 -10.02
C ASP A 60 -21.10 1.01 -9.77
N GLU A 61 -21.60 2.24 -9.70
CA GLU A 61 -23.02 2.53 -9.56
C GLU A 61 -23.79 2.26 -10.86
N ARG A 62 -24.98 1.63 -10.75
CA ARG A 62 -25.83 1.27 -11.89
C ARG A 62 -25.96 2.35 -12.97
N PRO A 63 -26.29 3.63 -12.67
CA PRO A 63 -26.43 4.64 -13.73
C PRO A 63 -25.14 4.95 -14.49
N ILE A 64 -23.98 4.85 -13.83
CA ILE A 64 -22.68 5.01 -14.47
C ILE A 64 -22.34 3.77 -15.29
N VAL A 65 -22.58 2.58 -14.72
CA VAL A 65 -22.37 1.31 -15.41
C VAL A 65 -23.23 1.22 -16.67
N ASP A 66 -24.50 1.63 -16.58
CA ASP A 66 -25.42 1.64 -17.70
C ASP A 66 -24.98 2.64 -18.78
N TYR A 67 -24.58 3.86 -18.40
CA TYR A 67 -24.13 4.87 -19.36
C TYR A 67 -22.76 4.54 -19.97
N LEU A 68 -21.71 4.42 -19.14
CA LEU A 68 -20.34 4.17 -19.62
C LEU A 68 -20.21 2.78 -20.24
N GLY A 69 -20.93 1.78 -19.70
CA GLY A 69 -20.96 0.44 -20.27
C GLY A 69 -21.56 0.44 -21.67
N PHE A 70 -22.76 1.00 -21.83
CA PHE A 70 -23.46 1.00 -23.12
C PHE A 70 -22.84 1.95 -24.15
N GLU A 71 -22.54 3.19 -23.77
CA GLU A 71 -22.10 4.24 -24.70
C GLU A 71 -20.61 4.17 -25.03
N VAL A 72 -19.77 3.71 -24.09
CA VAL A 72 -18.32 3.70 -24.27
C VAL A 72 -17.80 2.29 -24.50
N LEU A 73 -18.12 1.34 -23.61
CA LEU A 73 -17.48 0.02 -23.62
C LEU A 73 -18.09 -0.95 -24.64
N ASP A 74 -19.42 -1.04 -24.75
CA ASP A 74 -20.11 -1.94 -25.67
C ASP A 74 -19.96 -1.52 -27.14
N GLY A 75 -19.65 -0.24 -27.39
CA GLY A 75 -19.27 0.27 -28.71
C GLY A 75 -17.85 -0.12 -29.16
N GLN A 76 -17.01 -0.68 -28.28
CA GLN A 76 -15.63 -1.02 -28.63
C GLN A 76 -15.53 -2.37 -29.34
N PRO A 77 -14.56 -2.50 -30.28
CA PRO A 77 -14.14 -3.80 -30.80
C PRO A 77 -13.77 -4.78 -29.66
N PRO A 78 -14.03 -6.09 -29.80
CA PRO A 78 -13.77 -7.07 -28.75
C PRO A 78 -12.32 -7.07 -28.24
N ASP A 79 -11.33 -6.85 -29.11
CA ASP A 79 -9.91 -6.79 -28.75
C ASP A 79 -9.56 -5.55 -27.92
N VAL A 80 -10.21 -4.41 -28.21
CA VAL A 80 -10.07 -3.18 -27.43
C VAL A 80 -10.73 -3.33 -26.07
N ARG A 81 -11.94 -3.90 -26.02
CA ARG A 81 -12.64 -4.17 -24.76
C ARG A 81 -11.81 -5.07 -23.85
N GLU A 82 -11.26 -6.15 -24.38
CA GLU A 82 -10.39 -7.06 -23.61
C GLU A 82 -9.18 -6.32 -23.02
N PHE A 83 -8.49 -5.50 -23.84
CA PHE A 83 -7.34 -4.72 -23.39
C PHE A 83 -7.70 -3.75 -22.25
N LEU A 84 -8.82 -3.02 -22.38
CA LEU A 84 -9.31 -2.10 -21.36
C LEU A 84 -9.60 -2.84 -20.04
N LEU A 85 -10.28 -4.00 -20.10
CA LEU A 85 -10.59 -4.80 -18.92
C LEU A 85 -9.32 -5.35 -18.26
N GLN A 86 -8.40 -5.94 -19.02
CA GLN A 86 -7.18 -6.54 -18.47
C GLN A 86 -6.23 -5.50 -17.85
N THR A 87 -6.18 -4.29 -18.40
CA THR A 87 -5.32 -3.22 -17.87
C THR A 87 -5.98 -2.39 -16.77
N SER A 88 -7.27 -2.62 -16.47
CA SER A 88 -8.03 -1.87 -15.45
C SER A 88 -7.56 -2.08 -14.01
N VAL A 89 -6.78 -3.14 -13.77
CA VAL A 89 -6.14 -3.43 -12.48
C VAL A 89 -4.97 -2.49 -12.18
N LEU A 90 -4.48 -1.75 -13.18
CA LEU A 90 -3.33 -0.85 -13.06
C LEU A 90 -3.80 0.57 -12.75
N GLU A 91 -3.14 1.23 -11.79
CA GLU A 91 -3.38 2.66 -11.51
C GLU A 91 -2.72 3.57 -12.56
N ARG A 92 -1.55 3.16 -13.05
CA ARG A 92 -0.78 3.84 -14.08
C ARG A 92 -0.42 2.84 -15.17
N LEU A 93 -0.50 3.28 -16.41
CA LEU A 93 -0.30 2.46 -17.60
C LEU A 93 0.87 2.99 -18.40
N CYS A 94 1.78 2.10 -18.80
CA CYS A 94 2.77 2.35 -19.83
C CYS A 94 2.85 1.11 -20.73
N GLY A 95 3.40 1.26 -21.94
CA GLY A 95 3.44 0.19 -22.93
C GLY A 95 4.01 -1.12 -22.40
N SER A 96 5.21 -1.08 -21.82
CA SER A 96 5.90 -2.27 -21.33
C SER A 96 5.21 -2.97 -20.15
N LEU A 97 4.55 -2.21 -19.26
CA LEU A 97 3.75 -2.78 -18.18
C LEU A 97 2.48 -3.44 -18.72
N CYS A 98 1.77 -2.78 -19.63
CA CYS A 98 0.59 -3.34 -20.27
C CYS A 98 0.91 -4.59 -21.08
N ASP A 99 2.03 -4.61 -21.80
CA ASP A 99 2.54 -5.77 -22.53
C ASP A 99 2.78 -6.96 -21.58
N HIS A 100 3.47 -6.71 -20.47
CA HIS A 100 3.75 -7.75 -19.48
C HIS A 100 2.48 -8.34 -18.84
N VAL A 101 1.51 -7.48 -18.50
CA VAL A 101 0.24 -7.90 -17.87
C VAL A 101 -0.67 -8.63 -18.85
N THR A 102 -0.82 -8.11 -20.07
CA THR A 102 -1.74 -8.66 -21.07
C THR A 102 -1.13 -9.79 -21.91
N GLY A 103 0.20 -9.95 -21.91
CA GLY A 103 0.93 -10.88 -22.77
C GLY A 103 1.02 -10.41 -24.23
N ARG A 104 0.87 -9.11 -24.48
CA ARG A 104 0.93 -8.46 -25.80
C ARG A 104 2.30 -7.80 -26.02
N ASP A 105 2.51 -7.27 -27.22
CA ASP A 105 3.69 -6.49 -27.62
C ASP A 105 3.33 -5.17 -28.35
N ASP A 106 2.03 -4.84 -28.43
CA ASP A 106 1.49 -3.68 -29.14
C ASP A 106 0.92 -2.58 -28.22
N SER A 107 1.10 -2.71 -26.89
CA SER A 107 0.36 -1.88 -25.92
C SER A 107 0.68 -0.40 -26.02
N ALA A 108 1.92 -0.01 -26.33
CA ALA A 108 2.29 1.40 -26.49
C ALA A 108 1.48 2.08 -27.62
N THR A 109 1.39 1.41 -28.77
CA THR A 109 0.61 1.88 -29.93
C THR A 109 -0.88 1.93 -29.60
N ARG A 110 -1.36 0.92 -28.86
CA ARG A 110 -2.76 0.83 -28.44
C ARG A 110 -3.14 1.96 -27.48
N LEU A 111 -2.30 2.27 -26.48
CA LEU A 111 -2.52 3.39 -25.56
C LEU A 111 -2.60 4.74 -26.29
N ASP A 112 -1.71 5.00 -27.26
CA ASP A 112 -1.77 6.23 -28.09
C ASP A 112 -3.07 6.29 -28.92
N ALA A 113 -3.52 5.16 -29.48
CA ALA A 113 -4.80 5.11 -30.20
C ALA A 113 -6.00 5.37 -29.27
N LEU A 114 -6.00 4.82 -28.06
CA LEU A 114 -7.07 5.01 -27.07
C LEU A 114 -7.14 6.47 -26.57
N GLU A 115 -5.99 7.10 -26.33
CA GLU A 115 -5.92 8.51 -25.94
C GLU A 115 -6.47 9.41 -27.06
N ARG A 116 -6.06 9.18 -28.31
CA ARG A 116 -6.55 9.94 -29.47
C ARG A 116 -8.03 9.75 -29.73
N ALA A 117 -8.56 8.56 -29.42
CA ALA A 117 -9.99 8.26 -29.50
C ALA A 117 -10.80 8.88 -28.35
N GLY A 118 -10.14 9.49 -27.35
CA GLY A 118 -10.81 10.12 -26.21
C GLY A 118 -11.47 9.12 -25.27
N LEU A 119 -10.97 7.88 -25.20
CA LEU A 119 -11.54 6.80 -24.36
C LEU A 119 -11.18 6.92 -22.89
N LEU A 120 -11.39 8.13 -22.34
CA LEU A 120 -11.20 8.46 -20.92
C LEU A 120 -9.83 8.02 -20.38
N LEU A 121 -8.82 8.04 -21.26
CA LEU A 121 -7.42 7.78 -20.95
C LEU A 121 -6.67 9.12 -20.96
N LEU A 122 -6.00 9.43 -19.85
CA LEU A 122 -5.32 10.71 -19.65
C LEU A 122 -3.80 10.49 -19.57
N PRO A 123 -2.98 11.28 -20.29
CA PRO A 123 -1.54 11.23 -20.14
C PRO A 123 -1.12 11.82 -18.78
N LEU A 124 -0.13 11.20 -18.15
CA LEU A 124 0.46 11.62 -16.87
C LEU A 124 1.75 12.44 -17.05
N ASP A 125 2.33 12.40 -18.24
CA ASP A 125 3.55 13.11 -18.58
C ASP A 125 3.45 13.78 -19.96
N SER A 126 4.38 14.68 -20.25
CA SER A 126 4.44 15.39 -21.53
C SER A 126 4.91 14.52 -22.71
N ARG A 127 5.55 13.37 -22.42
CA ARG A 127 6.08 12.44 -23.43
C ARG A 127 5.06 11.40 -23.86
N ARG A 128 3.92 11.33 -23.16
CA ARG A 128 2.86 10.34 -23.34
C ARG A 128 3.38 8.91 -23.17
N GLU A 129 4.26 8.71 -22.18
CA GLU A 129 4.77 7.38 -21.82
C GLU A 129 3.88 6.73 -20.77
N TRP A 130 3.41 7.53 -19.81
CA TRP A 130 2.51 7.11 -18.76
C TRP A 130 1.10 7.68 -18.95
N TYR A 131 0.12 6.85 -18.66
CA TYR A 131 -1.30 7.17 -18.74
C TYR A 131 -2.02 6.70 -17.47
N ARG A 132 -3.22 7.20 -17.27
CA ARG A 132 -4.19 6.63 -16.34
C ARG A 132 -5.58 6.65 -16.96
N TYR A 133 -6.42 5.70 -16.57
CA TYR A 133 -7.85 5.84 -16.82
C TYR A 133 -8.43 6.93 -15.92
N HIS A 134 -9.49 7.58 -16.40
CA HIS A 134 -10.39 8.36 -15.56
C HIS A 134 -10.97 7.45 -14.47
N HIS A 135 -11.03 7.90 -13.21
CA HIS A 135 -11.32 6.98 -12.09
C HIS A 135 -12.66 6.23 -12.23
N LEU A 136 -13.71 6.84 -12.82
CA LEU A 136 -15.04 6.21 -12.95
C LEU A 136 -15.00 5.13 -14.02
N PHE A 137 -14.22 5.37 -15.08
CA PHE A 137 -14.03 4.40 -16.13
C PHE A 137 -13.20 3.23 -15.63
N ALA A 138 -12.15 3.49 -14.85
CA ALA A 138 -11.38 2.45 -14.17
C ALA A 138 -12.26 1.61 -13.22
N GLY A 139 -13.16 2.25 -12.45
CA GLY A 139 -14.12 1.59 -11.59
C GLY A 139 -15.07 0.66 -12.36
N LEU A 140 -15.68 1.16 -13.43
CA LEU A 140 -16.50 0.35 -14.34
C LEU A 140 -15.72 -0.84 -14.91
N LEU A 141 -14.53 -0.60 -15.46
CA LEU A 141 -13.74 -1.66 -16.11
C LEU A 141 -13.38 -2.78 -15.12
N ARG A 142 -13.03 -2.43 -13.88
CA ARG A 142 -12.78 -3.43 -12.82
C ARG A 142 -14.05 -4.20 -12.45
N HIS A 143 -15.18 -3.49 -12.31
CA HIS A 143 -16.47 -4.13 -12.06
C HIS A 143 -16.83 -5.14 -13.15
N GLU A 144 -16.68 -4.73 -14.41
CA GLU A 144 -16.91 -5.59 -15.57
C GLU A 144 -15.94 -6.77 -15.63
N LEU A 145 -14.65 -6.56 -15.37
CA LEU A 145 -13.65 -7.63 -15.34
C LEU A 145 -14.03 -8.72 -14.32
N THR A 146 -14.39 -8.32 -13.10
CA THR A 146 -14.83 -9.26 -12.04
C THR A 146 -16.11 -10.00 -12.45
N ARG A 147 -17.05 -9.31 -13.12
CA ARG A 147 -18.33 -9.87 -13.53
C ARG A 147 -18.22 -10.85 -14.71
N THR A 148 -17.42 -10.54 -15.72
CA THR A 148 -17.32 -11.34 -16.96
C THR A 148 -16.27 -12.41 -16.90
N THR A 149 -15.20 -12.21 -16.11
CA THR A 149 -14.06 -13.13 -16.09
C THR A 149 -13.50 -13.30 -14.67
N PRO A 150 -14.28 -13.95 -13.77
CA PRO A 150 -13.87 -14.17 -12.39
C PRO A 150 -12.52 -14.89 -12.30
N GLY A 151 -11.64 -14.42 -11.41
CA GLY A 151 -10.32 -15.02 -11.17
C GLY A 151 -9.18 -14.48 -12.04
N VAL A 152 -9.47 -13.85 -13.19
CA VAL A 152 -8.41 -13.28 -14.05
C VAL A 152 -7.74 -12.07 -13.42
N ALA A 153 -8.47 -11.28 -12.62
CA ALA A 153 -7.90 -10.14 -11.90
C ALA A 153 -6.68 -10.52 -11.03
N ALA A 154 -6.74 -11.66 -10.33
CA ALA A 154 -5.65 -12.12 -9.46
C ALA A 154 -4.37 -12.39 -10.27
N GLU A 155 -4.49 -13.05 -11.42
CA GLU A 155 -3.37 -13.32 -12.32
C GLU A 155 -2.79 -12.03 -12.93
N LEU A 156 -3.64 -11.06 -13.29
CA LEU A 156 -3.19 -9.76 -13.80
C LEU A 156 -2.42 -8.97 -12.72
N HIS A 157 -2.90 -9.00 -11.47
CA HIS A 157 -2.19 -8.43 -10.34
C HIS A 157 -0.84 -9.12 -10.10
N ARG A 158 -0.76 -10.45 -10.21
CA ARG A 158 0.50 -11.20 -10.08
C ARG A 158 1.54 -10.76 -11.13
N ARG A 159 1.15 -10.66 -12.40
CA ARG A 159 2.03 -10.17 -13.48
C ARG A 159 2.47 -8.72 -13.25
N ALA A 160 1.56 -7.86 -12.81
CA ALA A 160 1.90 -6.49 -12.48
C ALA A 160 2.92 -6.42 -11.33
N SER A 161 2.75 -7.25 -10.30
CA SER A 161 3.69 -7.37 -9.18
C SER A 161 5.09 -7.78 -9.67
N GLU A 162 5.17 -8.78 -10.55
CA GLU A 162 6.42 -9.24 -11.16
C GLU A 162 7.13 -8.13 -11.94
N TRP A 163 6.41 -7.40 -12.79
CA TRP A 163 6.96 -6.29 -13.56
C TRP A 163 7.47 -5.16 -12.66
N TYR A 164 6.69 -4.75 -11.65
CA TYR A 164 7.09 -3.68 -10.74
C TYR A 164 8.31 -4.08 -9.89
N ARG A 165 8.41 -5.36 -9.52
CA ARG A 165 9.57 -5.90 -8.82
C ARG A 165 10.83 -5.78 -9.68
N GLU A 166 10.76 -6.14 -10.96
CA GLU A 166 11.87 -6.02 -11.91
C GLU A 166 12.24 -4.56 -12.20
N ALA A 167 11.26 -3.66 -12.26
CA ALA A 167 11.45 -2.22 -12.42
C ALA A 167 12.00 -1.53 -11.16
N GLY A 168 12.09 -2.23 -10.02
CA GLY A 168 12.57 -1.70 -8.75
C GLY A 168 11.52 -0.87 -7.97
N ALA A 169 10.28 -0.83 -8.43
CA ALA A 169 9.16 -0.15 -7.79
C ALA A 169 8.49 -1.07 -6.75
N VAL A 170 9.20 -1.35 -5.67
CA VAL A 170 8.82 -2.36 -4.66
C VAL A 170 7.44 -2.10 -4.05
N GLY A 171 7.10 -0.83 -3.79
CA GLY A 171 5.81 -0.51 -3.18
C GLY A 171 4.61 -0.86 -4.06
N ASP A 172 4.67 -0.55 -5.36
CA ASP A 172 3.67 -0.96 -6.34
C ASP A 172 3.63 -2.51 -6.44
N ALA A 173 4.78 -3.18 -6.41
CA ALA A 173 4.87 -4.64 -6.46
C ALA A 173 4.17 -5.31 -5.26
N ILE A 174 4.37 -4.79 -4.05
CA ILE A 174 3.70 -5.26 -2.83
C ILE A 174 2.18 -5.04 -2.94
N GLY A 175 1.75 -3.84 -3.34
CA GLY A 175 0.33 -3.53 -3.51
C GLY A 175 -0.37 -4.49 -4.47
N HIS A 176 0.27 -4.80 -5.61
CA HIS A 176 -0.24 -5.78 -6.56
C HIS A 176 -0.19 -7.23 -6.03
N ALA A 177 0.83 -7.63 -5.27
CA ALA A 177 0.87 -8.96 -4.66
C ALA A 177 -0.29 -9.15 -3.68
N ILE A 178 -0.56 -8.16 -2.83
CA ILE A 178 -1.68 -8.16 -1.88
C ILE A 178 -3.02 -8.23 -2.63
N ALA A 179 -3.22 -7.35 -3.63
CA ALA A 179 -4.46 -7.32 -4.42
C ALA A 179 -4.70 -8.61 -5.23
N GLY A 180 -3.62 -9.29 -5.64
CA GLY A 180 -3.67 -10.60 -6.29
C GLY A 180 -3.87 -11.78 -5.34
N GLY A 181 -3.79 -11.56 -4.02
CA GLY A 181 -3.85 -12.61 -3.00
C GLY A 181 -2.57 -13.44 -2.87
N ASP A 182 -1.45 -12.98 -3.44
CA ASP A 182 -0.14 -13.64 -3.34
C ASP A 182 0.57 -13.23 -2.04
N VAL A 183 0.12 -13.83 -0.94
CA VAL A 183 0.64 -13.59 0.41
C VAL A 183 2.13 -13.92 0.50
N ALA A 184 2.59 -14.97 -0.20
CA ALA A 184 3.99 -15.39 -0.14
C ALA A 184 4.91 -14.32 -0.74
N VAL A 185 4.58 -13.81 -1.93
CA VAL A 185 5.34 -12.72 -2.57
C VAL A 185 5.24 -11.43 -1.76
N ALA A 186 4.05 -11.08 -1.26
CA ALA A 186 3.89 -9.89 -0.41
C ALA A 186 4.75 -9.99 0.86
N SER A 187 4.74 -11.16 1.53
CA SER A 187 5.53 -11.43 2.73
C SER A 187 7.03 -11.30 2.48
N GLU A 188 7.52 -11.92 1.40
CA GLU A 188 8.93 -11.83 1.00
C GLU A 188 9.35 -10.38 0.77
N LEU A 189 8.59 -9.63 -0.03
CA LEU A 189 8.91 -8.25 -0.38
C LEU A 189 8.86 -7.33 0.84
N ILE A 190 7.83 -7.44 1.68
CA ILE A 190 7.72 -6.64 2.92
C ILE A 190 8.90 -6.95 3.83
N THR A 191 9.17 -8.23 4.11
CA THR A 191 10.26 -8.65 5.01
C THR A 191 11.62 -8.13 4.54
N ARG A 192 11.84 -8.08 3.22
CA ARG A 192 13.09 -7.60 2.64
C ARG A 192 13.24 -6.08 2.66
N HIS A 193 12.15 -5.33 2.54
CA HIS A 193 12.20 -3.90 2.24
C HIS A 193 11.66 -2.97 3.33
N TRP A 194 10.92 -3.46 4.33
CA TRP A 194 10.28 -2.63 5.36
C TRP A 194 11.27 -1.71 6.09
N TYR A 195 12.49 -2.19 6.37
CA TYR A 195 13.50 -1.40 7.08
C TYR A 195 14.02 -0.22 6.25
N ALA A 196 14.21 -0.44 4.95
CA ALA A 196 14.63 0.63 4.04
C ALA A 196 13.53 1.70 3.91
N GLU A 197 12.26 1.30 3.92
CA GLU A 197 11.13 2.24 3.94
C GLU A 197 11.02 3.00 5.26
N LEU A 198 11.27 2.33 6.40
CA LEU A 198 11.37 2.99 7.70
C LEU A 198 12.45 4.08 7.71
N GLN A 199 13.64 3.78 7.17
CA GLN A 199 14.75 4.75 7.06
C GLN A 199 14.43 5.95 6.16
N ARG A 200 13.52 5.77 5.19
CA ARG A 200 13.02 6.86 4.33
C ARG A 200 11.91 7.69 4.98
N GLY A 201 11.46 7.32 6.18
CA GLY A 201 10.33 7.95 6.87
C GLY A 201 8.96 7.47 6.37
N SER A 202 8.91 6.43 5.55
CA SER A 202 7.68 5.87 4.96
C SER A 202 7.03 4.80 5.85
N ILE A 203 7.03 5.01 7.18
CA ILE A 203 6.52 4.02 8.13
C ILE A 203 5.03 3.70 7.91
N GLU A 204 4.24 4.71 7.57
CA GLU A 204 2.80 4.57 7.30
C GLU A 204 2.54 3.71 6.05
N THR A 205 3.47 3.69 5.09
CA THR A 205 3.36 2.84 3.91
C THR A 205 3.48 1.36 4.30
N VAL A 206 4.45 1.03 5.16
CA VAL A 206 4.61 -0.34 5.67
C VAL A 206 3.41 -0.73 6.53
N ALA A 207 2.94 0.17 7.39
CA ALA A 207 1.73 -0.05 8.20
C ALA A 207 0.52 -0.36 7.30
N GLY A 208 0.31 0.43 6.25
CA GLY A 208 -0.77 0.22 5.28
C GLY A 208 -0.69 -1.13 4.56
N TRP A 209 0.50 -1.62 4.20
CA TRP A 209 0.66 -2.95 3.62
C TRP A 209 0.27 -4.07 4.59
N LEU A 210 0.69 -3.97 5.86
CA LEU A 210 0.36 -4.94 6.90
C LEU A 210 -1.13 -4.93 7.25
N GLU A 211 -1.76 -3.76 7.23
CA GLU A 211 -3.21 -3.63 7.39
C GLU A 211 -3.97 -4.25 6.21
N ALA A 212 -3.50 -4.02 4.98
CA ALA A 212 -4.13 -4.57 3.77
C ALA A 212 -4.03 -6.10 3.68
N LEU A 213 -2.97 -6.71 4.22
CA LEU A 213 -2.87 -8.18 4.36
C LEU A 213 -3.85 -8.75 5.39
N GLY A 214 -4.18 -7.96 6.41
CA GLY A 214 -5.02 -8.39 7.52
C GLY A 214 -4.26 -9.14 8.61
N ASP A 215 -4.70 -8.93 9.85
CA ASP A 215 -4.12 -9.50 11.06
C ASP A 215 -3.98 -11.02 11.07
N GLU A 216 -4.97 -11.73 10.50
CA GLU A 216 -4.97 -13.20 10.46
C GLU A 216 -3.82 -13.73 9.61
N VAL A 217 -3.59 -13.13 8.44
CA VAL A 217 -2.50 -13.49 7.52
C VAL A 217 -1.16 -13.09 8.11
N VAL A 218 -1.05 -11.89 8.71
CA VAL A 218 0.20 -11.46 9.35
C VAL A 218 0.62 -12.43 10.45
N ARG A 219 -0.33 -13.00 11.21
CA ARG A 219 -0.06 -13.97 12.29
C ARG A 219 0.46 -15.33 11.81
N THR A 220 0.35 -15.66 10.52
CA THR A 220 0.86 -16.94 10.00
C THR A 220 2.36 -16.92 9.72
N GLU A 221 2.95 -15.74 9.53
CA GLU A 221 4.35 -15.57 9.12
C GLU A 221 5.13 -14.81 10.20
N ALA A 222 6.19 -15.44 10.72
CA ALA A 222 6.99 -14.88 11.82
C ALA A 222 7.66 -13.55 11.45
N SER A 223 8.15 -13.42 10.22
CA SER A 223 8.78 -12.20 9.72
C SER A 223 7.79 -11.04 9.62
N LEU A 224 6.54 -11.30 9.25
CA LEU A 224 5.48 -10.28 9.21
C LEU A 224 5.05 -9.87 10.62
N CYS A 225 4.92 -10.81 11.55
CA CYS A 225 4.69 -10.51 12.97
C CYS A 225 5.79 -9.61 13.52
N LEU A 226 7.05 -9.96 13.24
CA LEU A 226 8.21 -9.18 13.66
C LEU A 226 8.18 -7.77 13.07
N THR A 227 7.94 -7.65 11.76
CA THR A 227 7.80 -6.36 11.08
C THR A 227 6.69 -5.53 11.72
N LYS A 228 5.54 -6.12 12.03
CA LYS A 228 4.41 -5.43 12.67
C LYS A 228 4.72 -4.95 14.08
N ALA A 229 5.44 -5.74 14.87
CA ALA A 229 5.93 -5.32 16.18
C ALA A 229 6.87 -4.11 16.09
N TRP A 230 7.79 -4.10 15.11
CA TRP A 230 8.66 -2.94 14.85
C TRP A 230 7.89 -1.68 14.47
N ILE A 231 6.89 -1.81 13.60
CA ILE A 231 6.01 -0.69 13.24
C ILE A 231 5.22 -0.21 14.47
N ALA A 232 4.73 -1.12 15.32
CA ALA A 232 4.03 -0.76 16.56
C ALA A 232 4.92 0.05 17.52
N VAL A 233 6.18 -0.38 17.74
CA VAL A 233 7.16 0.39 18.54
C VAL A 233 7.36 1.79 17.98
N ASN A 234 7.63 1.91 16.68
CA ASN A 234 7.95 3.20 16.05
C ASN A 234 6.73 4.13 15.91
N THR A 235 5.51 3.58 15.90
CA THR A 235 4.26 4.36 15.91
C THR A 235 3.72 4.62 17.33
N GLY A 236 4.41 4.14 18.37
CA GLY A 236 4.03 4.32 19.78
C GLY A 236 2.88 3.44 20.26
N ARG A 237 2.49 2.41 19.51
CA ARG A 237 1.45 1.42 19.88
C ARG A 237 2.04 0.30 20.74
N LEU A 238 2.57 0.67 21.89
CA LEU A 238 3.34 -0.23 22.78
C LEU A 238 2.49 -1.36 23.39
N ASP A 239 1.20 -1.09 23.58
CA ASP A 239 0.21 -2.05 24.05
C ASP A 239 0.08 -3.28 23.13
N GLN A 240 0.43 -3.15 21.85
CA GLN A 240 0.35 -4.24 20.86
C GLN A 240 1.67 -5.00 20.69
N VAL A 241 2.79 -4.46 21.20
CA VAL A 241 4.13 -4.99 20.91
C VAL A 241 4.30 -6.40 21.46
N ALA A 242 3.88 -6.64 22.70
CA ALA A 242 3.95 -7.97 23.32
C ALA A 242 3.17 -9.03 22.53
N ASP A 243 1.95 -8.71 22.09
CA ASP A 243 1.10 -9.64 21.32
C ASP A 243 1.76 -10.06 19.99
N TRP A 244 2.41 -9.12 19.31
CA TRP A 244 3.09 -9.39 18.03
C TRP A 244 4.42 -10.11 18.23
N ILE A 245 5.14 -9.85 19.32
CA ILE A 245 6.32 -10.63 19.71
C ILE A 245 5.92 -12.10 19.95
N ASP A 246 4.90 -12.34 20.77
CA ASP A 246 4.45 -13.69 21.07
C ASP A 246 3.94 -14.41 19.80
N ALA A 247 3.30 -13.69 18.89
CA ALA A 247 2.88 -14.23 17.60
C ALA A 247 4.08 -14.64 16.73
N ALA A 248 5.14 -13.81 16.68
CA ALA A 248 6.36 -14.13 15.94
C ALA A 248 7.06 -15.38 16.51
N GLU A 249 7.19 -15.48 17.84
CA GLU A 249 7.79 -16.64 18.51
C GLU A 249 7.00 -17.94 18.24
N ARG A 250 5.67 -17.85 18.20
CA ARG A 250 4.79 -18.98 17.88
C ARG A 250 4.89 -19.42 16.41
N ALA A 251 5.07 -18.47 15.49
CA ALA A 251 5.08 -18.73 14.06
C ALA A 251 6.45 -19.23 13.53
N GLY A 252 7.56 -18.89 14.19
CA GLY A 252 8.91 -19.14 13.66
C GLY A 252 9.92 -19.58 14.71
N ALA A 253 9.64 -20.67 15.43
CA ALA A 253 10.62 -21.19 16.38
C ALA A 253 11.96 -21.56 15.67
N ASP A 254 13.08 -21.18 16.29
CA ASP A 254 14.45 -21.63 16.01
C ASP A 254 15.23 -21.02 14.83
N GLU A 255 14.86 -19.83 14.33
CA GLU A 255 15.72 -19.10 13.36
C GLU A 255 16.58 -18.02 14.05
N PRO A 256 17.93 -18.05 13.96
CA PRO A 256 18.82 -17.11 14.67
C PRO A 256 18.55 -15.62 14.38
N VAL A 257 18.14 -15.30 13.14
CA VAL A 257 17.78 -13.93 12.73
C VAL A 257 16.47 -13.49 13.38
N LEU A 258 15.49 -14.38 13.49
CA LEU A 258 14.22 -14.11 14.15
C LEU A 258 14.42 -13.96 15.67
N GLU A 259 15.19 -14.84 16.30
CA GLU A 259 15.50 -14.76 17.74
C GLU A 259 16.17 -13.42 18.08
N SER A 260 17.13 -12.98 17.26
CA SER A 260 17.78 -11.67 17.45
C SER A 260 16.81 -10.50 17.31
N GLY A 261 15.89 -10.56 16.34
CA GLY A 261 14.87 -9.52 16.14
C GLY A 261 13.86 -9.46 17.29
N VAL A 262 13.35 -10.61 17.72
CA VAL A 262 12.43 -10.73 18.86
C VAL A 262 13.09 -10.22 20.14
N ALA A 263 14.33 -10.64 20.41
CA ALA A 263 15.07 -10.20 21.58
C ALA A 263 15.32 -8.68 21.58
N SER A 264 15.57 -8.07 20.41
CA SER A 264 15.72 -6.61 20.27
C SER A 264 14.42 -5.87 20.58
N LEU A 265 13.27 -6.37 20.10
CA LEU A 265 11.97 -5.78 20.41
C LEU A 265 11.60 -5.93 21.89
N GLN A 266 11.88 -7.08 22.48
CA GLN A 266 11.67 -7.32 23.91
C GLN A 266 12.52 -6.38 24.76
N GLU A 267 13.77 -6.13 24.35
CA GLU A 267 14.64 -5.14 24.98
C GLU A 267 14.05 -3.74 24.92
N ILE A 268 13.65 -3.28 23.73
CA ILE A 268 13.08 -1.94 23.55
C ILE A 268 11.79 -1.80 24.37
N HIS A 269 10.89 -2.76 24.26
CA HIS A 269 9.61 -2.75 24.97
C HIS A 269 9.80 -2.67 26.49
N ARG A 270 10.69 -3.51 27.06
CA ARG A 270 10.97 -3.52 28.50
C ARG A 270 11.68 -2.27 28.98
N TYR A 271 12.62 -1.74 28.18
CA TYR A 271 13.27 -0.47 28.48
C TYR A 271 12.24 0.66 28.55
N MET A 272 11.31 0.70 27.59
CA MET A 272 10.25 1.69 27.53
C MET A 272 9.23 1.56 28.67
N ASP A 273 8.96 0.34 29.15
CA ASP A 273 8.14 0.08 30.33
C ASP A 273 8.88 0.33 31.67
N GLY A 274 10.19 0.62 31.62
CA GLY A 274 11.02 0.92 32.79
C GLY A 274 11.65 -0.29 33.49
N ASP A 275 11.49 -1.50 32.97
CA ASP A 275 12.14 -2.71 33.49
C ASP A 275 13.55 -2.87 32.89
N VAL A 276 14.48 -2.06 33.39
CA VAL A 276 15.86 -1.98 32.89
C VAL A 276 16.61 -3.31 33.01
N GLU A 277 16.38 -4.10 34.05
CA GLU A 277 17.07 -5.39 34.21
C GLU A 277 16.61 -6.43 33.19
N GLN A 278 15.29 -6.53 32.95
CA GLN A 278 14.78 -7.43 31.92
C GLN A 278 15.13 -6.94 30.51
N ALA A 279 15.28 -5.62 30.31
CA ALA A 279 15.79 -5.06 29.06
C ALA A 279 17.24 -5.54 28.79
N VAL A 280 18.13 -5.49 29.79
CA VAL A 280 19.51 -5.98 29.61
C VAL A 280 19.58 -7.49 29.33
N LEU A 281 18.75 -8.31 29.99
CA LEU A 281 18.67 -9.74 29.70
C LEU A 281 18.21 -10.02 28.26
N ALA A 282 17.27 -9.21 27.76
CA ALA A 282 16.79 -9.30 26.38
C ALA A 282 17.87 -8.86 25.38
N GLY A 283 18.52 -7.71 25.60
CA GLY A 283 19.56 -7.21 24.70
C GLY A 283 20.75 -8.16 24.60
N ARG A 284 21.17 -8.78 25.72
CA ARG A 284 22.20 -9.84 25.69
C ARG A 284 21.82 -11.04 24.83
N ARG A 285 20.53 -11.36 24.69
CA ARG A 285 20.06 -12.40 23.76
C ARG A 285 20.09 -11.90 22.31
N SER A 286 19.72 -10.64 22.07
CA SER A 286 19.75 -10.03 20.73
C SER A 286 21.13 -10.11 20.08
N VAL A 287 22.20 -9.82 20.83
CA VAL A 287 23.57 -9.74 20.32
C VAL A 287 24.30 -11.09 20.25
N ARG A 288 23.66 -12.19 20.70
CA ARG A 288 24.27 -13.53 20.79
C ARG A 288 24.67 -14.11 19.43
N HIS A 289 23.92 -13.79 18.37
CA HIS A 289 24.06 -14.40 17.05
C HIS A 289 24.96 -13.63 16.08
N GLY A 290 25.81 -12.72 16.58
CA GLY A 290 26.74 -11.96 15.74
C GLY A 290 26.06 -10.83 14.96
N GLU A 291 26.45 -10.62 13.70
CA GLU A 291 25.88 -9.58 12.83
C GLU A 291 24.51 -10.01 12.31
N THR A 292 23.45 -9.39 12.84
CA THR A 292 22.08 -9.51 12.31
C THR A 292 21.59 -8.15 11.82
N PRO A 293 20.60 -8.09 10.91
CA PRO A 293 20.00 -6.83 10.48
C PRO A 293 19.42 -5.97 11.63
N TRP A 294 19.12 -6.61 12.77
CA TRP A 294 18.53 -5.99 13.96
C TRP A 294 19.56 -5.34 14.88
N ARG A 295 20.84 -5.75 14.76
CA ARG A 295 21.93 -5.30 15.61
C ARG A 295 22.10 -3.76 15.63
N PRO A 296 22.06 -3.04 14.49
CA PRO A 296 22.13 -1.57 14.51
C PRO A 296 20.95 -0.88 15.22
N VAL A 297 19.85 -1.60 15.46
CA VAL A 297 18.63 -1.05 16.08
C VAL A 297 18.55 -1.42 17.57
N GLY A 298 18.94 -2.64 17.96
CA GLY A 298 18.94 -3.11 19.35
C GLY A 298 20.13 -2.62 20.19
N CYS A 299 21.35 -2.60 19.62
CA CYS A 299 22.58 -2.32 20.38
C CYS A 299 22.60 -0.94 21.11
N PRO A 300 22.07 0.17 20.56
CA PRO A 300 22.01 1.43 21.29
C PRO A 300 21.19 1.32 22.58
N VAL A 301 20.10 0.54 22.56
CA VAL A 301 19.21 0.37 23.72
C VAL A 301 19.87 -0.50 24.79
N LEU A 302 20.64 -1.52 24.41
CA LEU A 302 21.43 -2.33 25.34
C LEU A 302 22.46 -1.49 26.08
N GLY A 303 23.21 -0.67 25.34
CA GLY A 303 24.19 0.24 25.91
C GLY A 303 23.56 1.22 26.91
N ILE A 304 22.41 1.80 26.57
CA ILE A 304 21.65 2.69 27.45
C ILE A 304 21.13 1.94 28.69
N ALA A 305 20.57 0.74 28.53
CA ALA A 305 20.07 -0.06 29.64
C ALA A 305 21.20 -0.52 30.60
N LEU A 306 22.37 -0.87 30.06
CA LEU A 306 23.58 -1.16 30.84
C LEU A 306 24.04 0.08 31.63
N PHE A 307 24.04 1.25 31.00
CA PHE A 307 24.37 2.51 31.67
C PHE A 307 23.40 2.82 32.82
N CYS A 308 22.09 2.71 32.57
CA CYS A 308 21.04 2.94 33.56
C CYS A 308 21.08 1.95 34.73
N SER A 309 21.62 0.75 34.53
CA SER A 309 21.82 -0.26 35.58
C SER A 309 23.20 -0.20 36.25
N GLY A 310 24.01 0.82 35.97
CA GLY A 310 25.31 1.05 36.61
C GLY A 310 26.47 0.20 36.06
N ARG A 311 26.27 -0.49 34.94
CA ARG A 311 27.29 -1.33 34.25
C ARG A 311 28.05 -0.51 33.21
N TYR A 312 28.75 0.53 33.66
CA TYR A 312 29.32 1.56 32.76
C TYR A 312 30.38 1.06 31.78
N ASP A 313 31.24 0.13 32.20
CA ASP A 313 32.28 -0.43 31.34
C ASP A 313 31.67 -1.28 30.21
N GLU A 314 30.67 -2.10 30.54
CA GLU A 314 29.90 -2.88 29.54
C GLU A 314 29.10 -1.95 28.61
N ALA A 315 28.49 -0.89 29.16
CA ALA A 315 27.73 0.08 28.37
C ALA A 315 28.62 0.79 27.33
N THR A 316 29.83 1.19 27.72
CA THR A 316 30.77 1.90 26.84
C THR A 316 31.20 1.00 25.68
N ALA A 317 31.62 -0.23 25.98
CA ALA A 317 32.03 -1.20 24.96
C ALA A 317 30.90 -1.49 23.96
N GLU A 318 29.67 -1.60 24.43
CA GLU A 318 28.54 -1.93 23.56
C GLU A 318 28.08 -0.74 22.71
N LEU A 319 28.10 0.48 23.24
CA LEU A 319 27.81 1.69 22.45
C LEU A 319 28.86 1.96 21.36
N GLU A 320 30.14 1.69 21.65
CA GLU A 320 31.22 1.78 20.65
C GLU A 320 31.03 0.76 19.52
N SER A 321 30.78 -0.50 19.88
CA SER A 321 30.44 -1.60 18.96
C SER A 321 29.20 -1.27 18.10
N ALA A 322 28.16 -0.71 18.71
CA ALA A 322 26.94 -0.28 18.02
C ALA A 322 27.23 0.78 16.95
N THR A 323 28.05 1.77 17.30
CA THR A 323 28.41 2.90 16.42
C THR A 323 29.22 2.42 15.22
N GLU A 324 30.17 1.50 15.43
CA GLU A 324 30.96 0.90 14.34
C GLU A 324 30.06 0.11 13.38
N THR A 325 29.16 -0.70 13.93
CA THR A 325 28.21 -1.51 13.15
C THR A 325 27.24 -0.63 12.36
N ALA A 326 26.70 0.43 12.98
CA ALA A 326 25.79 1.39 12.34
C ALA A 326 26.45 2.11 11.15
N ARG A 327 27.71 2.56 11.30
CA ARG A 327 28.47 3.18 10.22
C ARG A 327 28.74 2.22 9.07
N ALA A 328 29.10 0.97 9.38
CA ALA A 328 29.33 -0.07 8.37
C ALA A 328 28.04 -0.41 7.60
N ALA A 329 26.88 -0.36 8.27
CA ALA A 329 25.57 -0.64 7.67
C ALA A 329 24.93 0.56 6.94
N GLY A 330 25.55 1.75 6.94
CA GLY A 330 24.96 2.96 6.38
C GLY A 330 23.70 3.44 7.12
N ASN A 331 23.53 3.03 8.38
CA ASN A 331 22.38 3.38 9.20
C ASN A 331 22.61 4.72 9.90
N HIS A 332 22.06 5.80 9.35
CA HIS A 332 22.25 7.16 9.87
C HIS A 332 21.40 7.47 11.12
N LEU A 333 20.42 6.63 11.47
CA LEU A 333 19.60 6.82 12.67
C LEU A 333 20.30 6.35 13.97
N ALA A 334 21.41 5.61 13.85
CA ALA A 334 22.13 5.01 14.98
C ALA A 334 23.47 5.69 15.31
N VAL A 335 23.78 6.85 14.71
CA VAL A 335 25.02 7.63 14.93
C VAL A 335 24.76 8.87 15.77
#